data_AF-A0A1B3NNN7-F1
#
_entry.id   AF-A0A1B3NNN7-F1
#
_cell.length_a   1.000
_cell.length_b   1.000
_cell.length_c   1.000
_cell.angle_alpha   90.00
_cell.angle_beta   90.00
_cell.angle_gamma   90.00
#
_symmetry.space_group_name_H-M   'P 1'
#
loop_
_entity.id
_entity.type
_entity.pdbx_description
1 polymer ?
#
loop_
_entity_poly.entity_id
_entity_poly.type
_entity_poly.pdbx_seq_one_letter_code
_entity_poly.pdbx_strand_id
1 'polypeptide(L)'
;MIRVNFSEQIGGRAAAMPRWAAWLAMAASLVIGVVLFLLAASLALILLPVAAVAGAIAVWRLRSRMKAAGFGQPGAFSERSPAPARGEIIDAEYRIIESGEPPRR
;
A
#
# COMPACT_ATOMS: atom_id res chain seq x y z
N MET A 1 18.03 -6.96 53.37
CA MET A 1 17.21 -7.21 52.16
C MET A 1 15.79 -6.76 52.44
N ILE A 2 15.34 -5.68 51.80
CA ILE A 2 13.96 -5.18 51.94
C ILE A 2 13.09 -5.90 50.90
N ARG A 3 12.09 -6.66 51.35
CA ARG A 3 11.06 -7.21 50.46
C ARG A 3 9.94 -6.19 50.36
N VAL A 4 9.86 -5.51 49.22
CA VAL A 4 8.78 -4.58 48.92
C VAL A 4 7.61 -5.38 48.37
N ASN A 5 6.55 -5.56 49.17
CA ASN A 5 5.30 -6.21 48.77
C ASN A 5 4.47 -5.25 47.90
N PHE A 6 4.83 -5.11 46.63
CA PHE A 6 4.04 -4.34 45.66
C PHE A 6 2.66 -4.98 45.40
N SER A 7 2.52 -6.29 45.62
CA SER A 7 1.28 -7.05 45.41
C SER A 7 0.15 -6.65 46.39
N GLU A 8 0.47 -6.41 47.66
CA GLU A 8 -0.52 -6.02 48.68
C GLU A 8 -1.00 -4.57 48.48
N GLN A 9 -0.13 -3.67 48.02
CA GLN A 9 -0.49 -2.27 47.82
C GLN A 9 -1.36 -2.04 46.57
N ILE A 10 -1.17 -2.86 45.53
CA ILE A 10 -2.00 -2.83 44.31
C ILE A 10 -3.32 -3.59 44.55
N GLY A 11 -3.26 -4.76 45.21
CA GLY A 11 -4.42 -5.59 45.51
C GLY A 11 -5.36 -4.98 46.57
N GLY A 12 -4.81 -4.39 47.63
CA GLY A 12 -5.61 -3.77 48.71
C GLY A 12 -6.34 -2.50 48.29
N ARG A 13 -5.76 -1.73 47.34
CA ARG A 13 -6.43 -0.54 46.75
C ARG A 13 -7.55 -0.93 45.78
N ALA A 14 -7.35 -2.01 45.01
CA ALA A 14 -8.37 -2.55 44.13
C ALA A 14 -9.53 -3.19 44.92
N ALA A 15 -9.27 -3.80 46.08
CA ALA A 15 -10.29 -4.38 46.96
C ALA A 15 -11.19 -3.34 47.66
N ALA A 16 -10.70 -2.11 47.83
CA ALA A 16 -11.46 -1.01 48.42
C ALA A 16 -12.21 -0.13 47.39
N MET A 17 -12.12 -0.47 46.10
CA MET A 17 -12.76 0.32 45.04
C MET A 17 -14.25 0.00 44.96
N PRO A 18 -15.14 1.01 45.07
CA PRO A 18 -16.57 0.77 44.98
C PRO A 18 -16.96 0.31 43.56
N ARG A 19 -17.92 -0.62 43.47
CA ARG A 19 -18.29 -1.31 42.22
C ARG A 19 -18.67 -0.35 41.06
N TRP A 20 -19.20 0.82 41.36
CA TRP A 20 -19.53 1.85 40.37
C TRP A 20 -18.27 2.45 39.72
N ALA A 21 -17.17 2.59 40.47
CA ALA A 21 -15.90 3.09 39.95
C ALA A 21 -15.23 2.06 39.02
N ALA A 22 -15.37 0.76 39.32
CA ALA A 22 -14.89 -0.30 38.43
C ALA A 22 -15.62 -0.30 37.08
N TRP A 23 -16.94 -0.10 37.08
CA TRP A 23 -17.71 0.00 35.84
C TRP A 23 -17.35 1.25 35.03
N LEU A 24 -17.15 2.40 35.68
CA LEU A 24 -16.67 3.62 35.02
C LEU A 24 -15.27 3.44 34.43
N ALA A 25 -14.36 2.75 35.13
CA ALA A 25 -13.03 2.46 34.61
C ALA A 25 -13.08 1.55 33.37
N MET A 26 -13.96 0.54 33.37
CA MET A 26 -14.21 -0.29 32.18
C MET A 26 -14.81 0.50 31.02
N ALA A 27 -15.77 1.39 31.29
CA ALA A 27 -16.35 2.25 30.26
C ALA A 27 -15.31 3.22 29.70
N ALA A 28 -14.50 3.84 30.57
CA ALA A 28 -13.44 4.75 30.16
C ALA A 28 -12.37 4.05 29.34
N SER A 29 -11.95 2.83 29.72
CA SER A 29 -10.97 2.07 28.94
C SER A 29 -11.49 1.70 27.56
N LEU A 30 -12.78 1.35 27.45
CA LEU A 30 -13.43 1.12 26.16
C LEU A 30 -13.42 2.38 25.28
N VAL A 31 -13.81 3.53 25.85
CA VAL A 31 -13.82 4.80 25.11
C VAL A 31 -12.42 5.18 24.65
N ILE A 32 -11.41 5.05 25.51
CA ILE A 32 -10.01 5.31 25.15
C ILE A 32 -9.57 4.37 24.01
N GLY A 33 -9.91 3.08 24.10
CA GLY A 33 -9.63 2.12 23.03
C GLY A 33 -10.25 2.50 21.70
N VAL A 34 -11.53 2.92 21.69
CA VAL A 34 -12.21 3.39 20.49
C VAL A 34 -11.57 4.65 19.94
N VAL A 35 -11.22 5.62 20.79
CA VAL A 35 -10.57 6.86 20.38
C VAL A 35 -9.20 6.58 19.74
N LEU A 36 -8.38 5.73 20.37
CA LEU A 36 -7.09 5.32 19.82
C LEU A 36 -7.23 4.55 18.50
N PHE A 37 -8.25 3.69 18.39
CA PHE A 37 -8.55 2.99 17.15
C PHE A 37 -8.93 3.95 16.02
N LEU A 38 -9.78 4.94 16.30
CA LEU A 38 -10.17 5.96 15.32
C LEU A 38 -8.97 6.82 14.90
N LEU A 39 -8.12 7.20 15.84
CA LEU A 39 -6.85 7.89 15.57
C LEU A 39 -5.96 7.06 14.64
N ALA A 40 -5.76 5.78 14.95
CA ALA A 40 -4.95 4.88 14.14
C ALA A 40 -5.56 4.65 12.74
N ALA A 41 -6.87 4.44 12.66
CA ALA A 41 -7.58 4.24 11.39
C ALA A 41 -7.55 5.51 10.52
N SER A 42 -7.74 6.68 11.12
CA SER A 42 -7.63 7.97 10.44
C SER A 42 -6.21 8.20 9.90
N LEU A 43 -5.20 7.94 10.73
CA LEU A 43 -3.81 8.05 10.31
C LEU A 43 -3.48 7.06 9.19
N ALA A 44 -3.95 5.81 9.30
CA ALA A 44 -3.77 4.79 8.27
C ALA A 44 -4.42 5.20 6.94
N LEU A 45 -5.62 5.81 6.98
CA LEU A 45 -6.31 6.28 5.79
C LEU A 45 -5.49 7.34 5.03
N ILE A 46 -4.73 8.18 5.74
CA ILE A 46 -3.84 9.18 5.15
C ILE A 46 -2.51 8.55 4.71
N LEU A 47 -1.95 7.65 5.51
CA LEU A 47 -0.67 7.00 5.22
C LEU A 47 -0.75 6.02 4.05
N LEU A 48 -1.89 5.34 3.86
CA LEU A 48 -2.09 4.37 2.79
C LEU A 48 -1.82 4.96 1.38
N PRO A 49 -2.44 6.09 0.97
CA PRO A 49 -2.15 6.68 -0.35
C PRO A 49 -0.70 7.18 -0.44
N VAL A 50 -0.14 7.76 0.63
CA VAL A 50 1.26 8.22 0.64
C VAL A 50 2.23 7.06 0.43
N ALA A 51 2.02 5.96 1.16
CA ALA A 51 2.81 4.74 1.05
C ALA A 51 2.64 4.06 -0.33
N ALA A 52 1.43 4.07 -0.89
CA ALA A 52 1.18 3.55 -2.23
C ALA A 52 1.96 4.33 -3.29
N VAL A 53 1.96 5.67 -3.22
CA VAL A 53 2.72 6.53 -4.14
C VAL A 53 4.22 6.32 -3.94
N ALA A 54 4.71 6.35 -2.71
CA ALA A 54 6.12 6.13 -2.40
C ALA A 54 6.59 4.74 -2.87
N GLY A 55 5.78 3.70 -2.65
CA GLY A 55 6.02 2.35 -3.12
C GLY A 55 6.09 2.25 -4.64
N ALA A 56 5.16 2.90 -5.35
CA ALA A 56 5.17 2.95 -6.81
C ALA A 56 6.44 3.63 -7.34
N ILE A 57 6.85 4.75 -6.74
CA ILE A 57 8.10 5.45 -7.09
C ILE A 57 9.31 4.57 -6.80
N ALA A 58 9.35 3.90 -5.65
CA ALA A 58 10.45 3.01 -5.28
C ALA A 58 10.57 1.83 -6.26
N VAL A 59 9.46 1.21 -6.63
CA VAL A 59 9.43 0.12 -7.63
C VAL A 59 9.87 0.62 -9.00
N TRP A 60 9.39 1.79 -9.43
CA TRP A 60 9.83 2.39 -10.70
C TRP A 60 11.33 2.66 -10.69
N ARG A 61 11.85 3.20 -9.58
CA ARG A 61 13.28 3.47 -9.42
C ARG A 61 14.10 2.18 -9.42
N LEU A 62 13.66 1.14 -8.71
CA LEU A 62 14.31 -0.16 -8.71
C LEU A 62 14.34 -0.78 -10.11
N ARG A 63 13.20 -0.74 -10.83
CA ARG A 63 13.11 -1.21 -12.22
C ARG A 63 14.01 -0.43 -13.16
N SER A 64 14.15 0.88 -12.99
CA SER A 64 15.09 1.71 -13.77
C SER A 64 16.55 1.28 -13.55
N ARG A 65 16.91 0.94 -12.30
CA ARG A 65 18.26 0.48 -11.94
C ARG A 65 18.53 -0.93 -12.46
N MET A 66 17.55 -1.83 -12.41
CA MET A 66 17.68 -3.19 -12.97
C MET A 66 17.84 -3.17 -14.49
N LYS A 67 17.06 -2.32 -15.19
CA LYS A 67 17.25 -2.08 -16.64
C LYS A 67 18.63 -1.52 -16.95
N ALA A 68 19.11 -0.55 -16.17
CA ALA A 68 20.45 0.01 -16.34
C ALA A 68 21.58 -0.99 -16.01
N ALA A 69 21.30 -2.00 -15.18
CA ALA A 69 22.20 -3.11 -14.90
C ALA A 69 22.09 -4.27 -15.91
N GLY A 70 21.33 -4.10 -17.00
CA GLY A 70 21.19 -5.10 -18.07
C GLY A 70 20.21 -6.24 -17.76
N PHE A 71 19.53 -6.23 -16.62
CA PHE A 71 18.51 -7.23 -16.28
C PHE A 71 17.16 -6.84 -16.91
N GLY A 72 16.74 -7.60 -17.92
CA GLY A 72 15.44 -7.45 -18.57
C GLY A 72 15.46 -6.69 -19.89
N GLN A 73 16.58 -6.75 -20.65
CA GLN A 73 16.54 -6.46 -22.09
C GLN A 73 15.55 -7.46 -22.72
N PRO A 74 14.35 -7.04 -23.10
CA PRO A 74 13.45 -7.93 -23.81
C PRO A 74 14.12 -8.16 -25.16
N GLY A 75 14.26 -9.42 -25.58
CA GLY A 75 14.59 -9.70 -26.98
C GLY A 75 13.63 -8.95 -27.90
N ALA A 76 14.02 -8.71 -29.15
CA ALA A 76 13.33 -7.87 -30.15
C ALA A 76 11.83 -8.19 -30.42
N PHE A 77 11.21 -9.08 -29.65
CA PHE A 77 9.84 -9.59 -29.79
C PHE A 77 9.02 -9.60 -28.49
N SER A 78 9.40 -8.88 -27.43
CA SER A 78 8.51 -8.78 -26.27
C SER A 78 7.36 -7.80 -26.54
N GLU A 79 6.18 -8.39 -26.70
CA GLU A 79 4.88 -7.77 -26.87
C GLU A 79 4.72 -6.41 -26.19
N ARG A 80 4.19 -5.46 -26.98
CA ARG A 80 3.60 -4.21 -26.53
C ARG A 80 2.76 -4.46 -25.28
N SER A 81 3.22 -3.96 -24.13
CA SER A 81 2.28 -3.54 -23.09
C SER A 81 1.27 -2.60 -23.75
N PRO A 82 -0.05 -2.80 -23.57
CA PRO A 82 -1.04 -1.84 -24.04
C PRO A 82 -0.81 -0.53 -23.30
N ALA A 83 -0.08 0.39 -23.92
CA ALA A 83 0.04 1.75 -23.45
C ALA A 83 -1.35 2.39 -23.54
N PRO A 84 -1.79 3.15 -22.53
CA PRO A 84 -3.14 3.71 -22.50
C PRO A 84 -3.31 4.69 -23.67
N ALA A 85 -4.16 4.30 -24.62
CA ALA A 85 -4.86 5.08 -25.64
C ALA A 85 -4.53 6.59 -25.65
N ARG A 86 -3.37 6.94 -26.20
CA ARG A 86 -3.09 8.31 -26.65
C ARG A 86 -2.36 8.25 -27.99
N GLY A 87 -3.15 8.21 -29.05
CA GLY A 87 -2.77 8.61 -30.40
C GLY A 87 -1.56 7.88 -30.96
N GLU A 88 -1.67 6.57 -31.18
CA GLU A 88 -0.78 5.90 -32.13
C GLU A 88 -1.26 6.32 -33.53
N ILE A 89 -0.62 7.33 -34.10
CA ILE A 89 -0.80 7.70 -35.51
C ILE A 89 -0.14 6.58 -36.30
N ILE A 90 -0.95 5.68 -36.84
CA ILE A 90 -0.50 4.64 -37.75
C ILE A 90 -0.41 5.32 -39.12
N ASP A 91 0.79 5.66 -39.56
CA ASP A 91 1.05 6.08 -40.94
C ASP A 91 1.09 4.82 -41.81
N ALA A 92 -0.09 4.26 -42.08
CA ALA A 92 -0.25 3.15 -42.98
C ALA A 92 -0.24 3.70 -44.40
N GLU A 93 0.91 3.61 -45.06
CA GLU A 93 1.03 3.92 -46.49
C GLU A 93 0.10 2.99 -47.27
N TYR A 94 -0.99 3.56 -47.79
CA TYR A 94 -2.06 2.80 -48.43
C TYR A 94 -1.62 2.40 -49.84
N ARG A 95 -1.14 1.17 -50.03
CA ARG A 95 -0.92 0.63 -51.37
C ARG A 95 -2.22 0.02 -51.89
N ILE A 96 -2.86 0.70 -52.83
CA ILE A 96 -3.99 0.14 -53.60
C ILE A 96 -3.41 -0.94 -54.52
N ILE A 97 -3.81 -2.18 -54.29
CA ILE A 97 -3.46 -3.29 -55.18
C ILE A 97 -4.53 -3.31 -56.27
N GLU A 98 -4.19 -2.83 -57.47
CA GLU A 98 -5.07 -2.99 -58.63
C GLU A 98 -5.23 -4.48 -58.95
N SER A 99 -6.45 -4.88 -59.30
CA SER A 99 -6.90 -6.29 -59.42
C SER A 99 -6.34 -7.04 -60.64
N GLY A 100 -5.06 -6.83 -60.96
CA GLY A 100 -4.36 -7.46 -62.07
C GLY A 100 -2.83 -7.53 -61.92
N GLU A 101 -2.25 -7.11 -60.79
CA GLU A 101 -0.79 -7.16 -60.60
C GLU A 101 -0.31 -8.61 -60.39
N PRO A 102 0.56 -9.17 -61.25
CA PRO A 102 1.09 -10.50 -61.05
C PRO A 102 2.10 -10.52 -59.89
N PRO A 103 2.06 -11.55 -59.01
CA PRO A 103 2.93 -11.63 -57.84
C PRO A 103 4.38 -11.80 -58.30
N ARG A 104 5.24 -10.81 -57.99
CA ARG A 104 6.69 -11.00 -58.10
C ARG A 104 7.17 -11.75 -56.86
N ARG A 105 7.76 -12.92 -57.09
CA ARG A 105 8.50 -13.70 -56.10
C ARG A 105 9.79 -12.98 -55.69
#